data_AF-A0A3A5HD84-F1
#
_entry.id   AF-A0A3A5HD84-F1
#
_cell.length_a   1.000
_cell.length_b   1.000
_cell.length_c   1.000
_cell.angle_alpha   90.00
_cell.angle_beta   90.00
_cell.angle_gamma   90.00
#
_symmetry.space_group_name_H-M   'P 1'
#
loop_
_entity.id
_entity.type
_entity.pdbx_description
1 polymer ?
#
loop_
_entity_poly.entity_id
_entity_poly.type
_entity_poly.pdbx_seq_one_letter_code
_entity_poly.pdbx_strand_id
1 'polypeptide(L)' 'MFNVGQQTAVRGAFELAGYVGELRTLPLGSGDEVCFVLDQEDLLALTGDERVLEQVLEQLLGRKVWVLASVDDRTVPFE' A
#
# COMPACT_ATOMS: atom_id res chain seq x y z
N MET A 1 6.82 -5.26 -11.31
CA MET A 1 7.58 -6.18 -10.46
C MET A 1 8.48 -5.34 -9.58
N PHE A 2 8.26 -5.36 -8.28
CA PHE A 2 9.05 -4.60 -7.30
C PHE A 2 10.30 -5.40 -6.94
N ASN A 3 11.41 -4.72 -6.68
CA ASN A 3 12.60 -5.40 -6.17
C ASN A 3 12.49 -5.64 -4.65
N VAL A 4 13.31 -6.55 -4.11
CA VAL A 4 13.31 -6.90 -2.67
C VAL A 4 13.49 -5.69 -1.77
N GLY A 5 14.30 -4.71 -2.17
CA GLY A 5 14.50 -3.47 -1.42
C GLY A 5 13.24 -2.60 -1.37
N GLN A 6 12.52 -2.49 -2.49
CA GLN A 6 11.24 -1.79 -2.56
C GLN A 6 10.17 -2.49 -1.72
N GLN A 7 10.07 -3.82 -1.82
CA GLN A 7 9.15 -4.60 -0.99
C GLN A 7 9.41 -4.37 0.51
N THR A 8 10.68 -4.38 0.91
CA THR A 8 11.10 -4.18 2.31
C THR A 8 10.78 -2.76 2.77
N ALA A 9 11.06 -1.75 1.95
CA ALA A 9 10.77 -0.35 2.28
C ALA A 9 9.26 -0.08 2.42
N VAL A 10 8.46 -0.64 1.52
CA VAL A 10 6.99 -0.53 1.58
C VAL A 10 6.46 -1.18 2.86
N ARG A 11 6.90 -2.40 3.19
CA ARG A 11 6.49 -3.07 4.45
C ARG A 11 6.86 -2.24 5.68
N GLY A 12 8.08 -1.73 5.73
CA GLY A 12 8.50 -0.84 6.83
C GLY A 12 7.67 0.44 6.92
N ALA A 13 7.24 1.03 5.80
CA ALA A 13 6.36 2.20 5.81
C ALA A 13 4.98 1.88 6.39
N PHE A 14 4.38 0.74 6.04
CA PHE A 14 3.12 0.27 6.61
C PHE A 14 3.25 -0.06 8.11
N GLU A 15 4.34 -0.72 8.53
CA GLU A 15 4.61 -1.01 9.94
C GLU A 15 4.72 0.26 10.78
N LEU A 16 5.39 1.30 10.26
CA LEU A 16 5.47 2.62 10.91
C LEU A 16 4.13 3.34 10.97
N ALA A 17 3.25 3.08 10.00
CA ALA A 17 1.86 3.53 10.01
C ALA A 17 0.95 2.66 10.90
N GLY A 18 1.50 1.68 11.63
CA GLY A 18 0.75 0.84 12.56
C GLY A 18 0.05 -0.36 11.90
N TYR A 19 0.32 -0.65 10.63
CA TYR A 19 -0.23 -1.81 9.93
C TYR A 19 0.78 -2.96 9.87
N VAL A 20 0.41 -4.09 10.46
CA VAL A 20 1.18 -5.35 10.41
C VAL A 20 0.28 -6.45 9.87
N GLY A 21 0.35 -6.67 8.56
CA GLY A 21 -0.51 -7.62 7.87
C GLY A 21 -0.05 -7.96 6.45
N GLU A 22 -0.87 -8.72 5.75
CA GLU A 22 -0.62 -9.04 4.34
C GLU A 22 -0.91 -7.82 3.46
N LEU A 23 0.10 -7.32 2.76
CA LEU A 23 -0.09 -6.24 1.81
C LEU A 23 -0.63 -6.77 0.49
N ARG A 24 -1.73 -6.16 0.03
CA ARG A 24 -2.40 -6.51 -1.21
C ARG A 24 -2.59 -5.27 -2.07
N THR A 25 -2.64 -5.47 -3.38
CA THR A 25 -2.81 -4.40 -4.36
C THR A 25 -3.90 -4.71 -5.37
N LEU A 26 -4.48 -3.67 -5.99
CA LEU A 26 -5.33 -3.86 -7.17
C LEU A 26 -4.46 -4.16 -8.40
N PRO A 27 -4.86 -5.09 -9.28
CA PRO A 27 -4.15 -5.38 -10.52
C PRO A 27 -4.40 -4.27 -11.56
N LEU A 28 -3.71 -3.13 -11.41
CA LEU A 28 -3.80 -2.01 -12.33
C LEU A 28 -2.95 -2.28 -13.60
N GLY A 29 -3.50 -1.95 -14.78
CA GLY A 29 -2.88 -2.27 -16.07
C GLY A 29 -1.85 -1.25 -16.58
N SER A 30 -1.81 -0.04 -16.02
CA SER A 30 -1.03 1.09 -16.53
C SER A 30 0.45 1.09 -16.07
N GLY A 31 0.76 0.48 -14.93
CA GLY A 31 2.11 0.43 -14.36
C GLY A 31 2.59 1.74 -13.71
N ASP A 32 1.92 2.87 -13.95
CA ASP A 32 2.28 4.18 -13.37
C ASP A 32 1.69 4.41 -11.97
N GLU A 33 0.86 3.47 -11.52
CA GLU A 33 0.08 3.55 -10.31
C GLU A 33 0.08 2.22 -9.55
N VAL A 34 -0.05 2.33 -8.22
CA VAL A 34 -0.17 1.20 -7.30
C VAL A 34 -1.27 1.56 -6.31
N CYS A 35 -2.30 0.73 -6.21
CA CYS A 35 -3.33 0.89 -5.20
C CYS A 35 -3.16 -0.22 -4.17
N PHE A 36 -2.76 0.15 -2.96
CA PHE A 36 -2.79 -0.74 -1.80
C PHE A 36 -4.19 -0.79 -1.23
N VAL A 37 -4.57 -1.99 -0.79
CA VAL A 37 -5.91 -2.26 -0.29
C VAL A 37 -5.80 -2.88 1.09
N LEU A 38 -6.51 -2.30 2.05
CA LEU A 38 -6.62 -2.78 3.43
C LEU A 38 -8.09 -3.09 3.74
N ASP A 39 -8.35 -3.87 4.79
CA ASP A 39 -9.70 -3.92 5.34
C ASP A 39 -10.09 -2.56 5.92
N GLN A 40 -11.39 -2.25 5.96
CA GLN A 40 -11.86 -0.95 6.43
C GLN A 40 -11.43 -0.69 7.89
N GLU A 41 -11.46 -1.71 8.74
CA GLU A 41 -11.04 -1.61 10.14
C GLU A 41 -9.54 -1.28 10.25
N ASP A 42 -8.71 -1.90 9.42
CA ASP A 42 -7.26 -1.67 9.39
C ASP A 42 -6.90 -0.28 8.88
N LEU A 43 -7.60 0.20 7.84
CA LEU A 43 -7.41 1.57 7.34
C LEU A 43 -7.72 2.61 8.43
N LEU A 44 -8.82 2.41 9.16
CA LEU A 44 -9.21 3.28 10.27
C LEU A 44 -8.27 3.16 11.49
N ALA A 45 -7.57 2.04 11.61
CA ALA A 45 -6.61 1.79 12.69
C ALA A 45 -5.20 2.32 12.40
N LEU A 46 -4.93 2.84 11.19
CA LEU A 46 -3.64 3.43 10.86
C LEU A 46 -3.28 4.56 11.84
N THR A 47 -2.02 4.55 12.25
CA THR A 47 -1.47 5.61 13.09
C THR A 47 -1.17 6.82 12.22
N GLY A 48 -2.06 7.82 12.27
CA GLY A 48 -1.87 9.09 11.58
C GLY A 48 -2.76 9.22 10.34
N ASP A 49 -2.32 10.05 9.40
CA ASP A 49 -3.06 10.36 8.18
C ASP A 49 -2.60 9.43 7.04
N GLU A 50 -3.53 8.66 6.47
CA GLU A 50 -3.32 7.79 5.31
C GLU A 50 -2.65 8.54 4.13
N ARG A 51 -2.91 9.85 3.98
CA ARG A 51 -2.30 10.69 2.95
C ARG A 51 -0.79 10.85 3.11
N VAL A 52 -0.30 10.82 4.35
CA VAL A 52 1.14 10.88 4.61
C VAL A 52 1.79 9.56 4.20
N LEU A 53 1.14 8.43 4.49
CA LEU A 53 1.59 7.12 4.04
C LEU A 53 1.62 7.04 2.51
N GLU A 54 0.57 7.49 1.83
CA GLU A 54 0.53 7.59 0.36
C GLU A 54 1.76 8.35 -0.17
N GLN A 55 2.02 9.57 0.33
CA GLN A 55 3.16 10.38 -0.11
C GLN A 55 4.52 9.70 0.08
N VAL A 56 4.72 9.02 1.21
CA VAL A 56 5.96 8.26 1.46
C VAL A 56 6.11 7.13 0.45
N LEU A 57 5.04 6.38 0.20
CA LEU A 57 5.06 5.27 -0.76
C LEU A 57 5.29 5.77 -2.20
N GLU A 58 4.72 6.91 -2.59
CA GLU A 58 4.96 7.54 -3.89
C GLU A 58 6.45 7.87 -4.09
N GLN A 59 7.11 8.41 -3.06
CA GLN A 59 8.54 8.70 -3.10
C GLN A 59 9.39 7.43 -3.20
N LEU A 60 9.01 6.36 -2.48
CA LEU A 60 9.73 5.09 -2.50
C LEU A 60 9.59 4.35 -3.84
N LEU A 61 8.42 4.42 -4.47
CA LEU A 61 8.10 3.65 -5.67
C LEU A 61 8.28 4.44 -6.97
N GLY A 62 8.33 5.77 -6.91
CA GLY A 62 8.39 6.65 -8.07
C GLY A 62 7.12 6.56 -8.94
N ARG A 63 5.98 6.29 -8.30
CA ARG A 63 4.68 6.00 -8.93
C ARG A 63 3.58 6.66 -8.11
N LYS A 64 2.39 6.85 -8.71
CA LYS A 64 1.21 7.26 -7.94
C LYS A 64 0.78 6.14 -7.01
N VAL A 65 0.45 6.48 -5.77
CA VAL A 65 0.04 5.50 -4.76
C VAL A 65 -1.25 5.93 -4.08
N TRP A 66 -2.15 4.96 -3.91
CA TRP A 66 -3.33 5.11 -3.05
C TRP A 66 -3.37 4.01 -2.01
N VAL A 67 -3.90 4.34 -0.84
CA VAL A 67 -4.21 3.38 0.22
C VAL A 67 -5.70 3.51 0.52
N LEU A 68 -6.46 2.46 0.21
CA LEU A 68 -7.93 2.51 0.27
C LEU A 68 -8.47 1.28 0.99
N ALA A 69 -9.70 1.39 1.50
CA ALA A 69 -10.43 0.24 2.01
C ALA A 69 -10.89 -0.65 0.86
N SER A 70 -10.79 -1.96 1.05
CA SER A 70 -11.26 -2.94 0.08
C SER A 70 -12.76 -2.81 -0.15
N VAL A 71 -13.15 -2.84 -1.42
CA VAL A 71 -14.57 -2.87 -1.82
C VAL A 71 -14.93 -4.23 -2.43
N ASP A 72 -13.94 -5.02 -2.86
CA ASP A 72 -14.11 -6.40 -3.36
C ASP A 72 -12.84 -7.26 -3.23
N ASP A 73 -12.98 -8.57 -3.46
CA ASP A 73 -11.87 -9.53 -3.30
C ASP A 73 -10.88 -9.56 -4.48
N ARG A 74 -10.97 -8.63 -5.44
CA ARG A 74 -10.13 -8.65 -6.66
C ARG A 74 -8.76 -7.99 -6.44
N THR A 75 -8.08 -8.45 -5.41
CA THR A 75 -6.73 -8.01 -5.02
C THR A 75 -5.70 -9.09 -5.29
N VAL A 76 -4.45 -8.69 -5.49
CA VAL A 76 -3.30 -9.59 -5.62
C VAL A 76 -2.28 -9.30 -4.51
N PRO A 77 -1.54 -10.31 -4.02
CA PRO A 77 -0.45 -10.08 -3.07
C PRO A 77 0.56 -9.06 -3.60
N PHE A 78 1.09 -8.21 -2.73
CA PHE A 78 2.17 -7.30 -3.07
C PHE A 78 3.53 -8.03 -3.07
N GLU A 79 4.06 -8.25 -4.27
CA GLU A 79 5.35 -8.88 -4.59
C GLU A 79 6.19 -8.02 -5.55
#